data_AF-A0A917U2L7-F1
#
_entry.id   AF-A0A917U2L7-F1
#
_cell.length_a   1.000
_cell.length_b   1.000
_cell.length_c   1.000
_cell.angle_alpha   90.00
_cell.angle_beta   90.00
_cell.angle_gamma   90.00
#
_symmetry.space_group_name_H-M   'P 1'
#
loop_
_entity.id
_entity.type
_entity.pdbx_description
1 polymer ?
#
loop_
_entity_poly.entity_id
_entity_poly.type
_entity_poly.pdbx_seq_one_letter_code
_entity_poly.pdbx_strand_id
1 'polypeptide(L)' 'MLPVQLRYQFRVYPAPGQRIELARAFGCARVVFNDGLKLRQQAREAGLPYVSDAELSKRIITQAVATSSLPQAARESEP' A
#
# COMPACT_ATOMS: atom_id res chain seq x y z
N MET A 1 0.83 37.29 7.61
CA MET A 1 0.43 36.60 6.36
C MET A 1 -0.15 35.24 6.76
N LEU A 2 -1.46 35.09 6.77
CA LEU A 2 -2.12 33.81 7.12
C LEU A 2 -2.09 32.89 5.89
N PRO A 3 -1.76 31.58 6.04
CA PRO A 3 -1.62 30.68 4.92
C PRO A 3 -2.97 30.43 4.21
N VAL A 4 -2.94 30.42 2.89
CA VAL A 4 -4.08 30.04 2.02
C VAL A 4 -4.37 28.56 2.20
N GLN A 5 -5.54 28.22 2.75
CA GLN A 5 -5.98 26.84 2.92
C GLN A 5 -6.88 26.44 1.74
N LEU A 6 -6.28 25.92 0.68
CA LEU A 6 -7.01 25.37 -0.47
C LEU A 6 -7.69 24.06 -0.09
N ARG A 7 -8.99 24.10 0.19
CA ARG A 7 -9.84 22.91 0.29
C ARG A 7 -10.33 22.51 -1.10
N TYR A 8 -9.49 21.80 -1.85
CA TYR A 8 -9.93 21.17 -3.09
C TYR A 8 -10.96 20.07 -2.77
N GLN A 9 -12.26 20.36 -2.96
CA GLN A 9 -13.30 19.34 -2.96
C GLN A 9 -13.39 18.71 -4.35
N PHE A 10 -12.43 17.86 -4.68
CA PHE A 10 -12.56 16.99 -5.84
C PHE A 10 -13.31 15.72 -5.43
N ARG A 11 -14.48 15.48 -6.04
CA ARG A 11 -15.23 14.23 -5.89
C ARG A 11 -15.00 13.38 -7.14
N VAL A 12 -14.50 12.17 -6.95
CA VAL A 12 -14.33 11.19 -8.03
C VAL A 12 -15.63 10.41 -8.17
N TYR A 13 -16.18 10.34 -9.38
CA TYR A 13 -17.35 9.53 -9.72
C TYR A 13 -16.96 8.41 -10.71
N PRO A 14 -16.40 7.30 -10.21
CA PRO A 14 -15.92 6.22 -11.07
C PRO A 14 -17.06 5.42 -11.70
N ALA A 15 -16.86 4.98 -12.94
CA ALA A 15 -17.71 4.00 -13.61
C ALA A 15 -17.67 2.64 -12.86
N PRO A 16 -18.64 1.73 -13.07
CA PRO A 16 -18.67 0.43 -12.38
C PRO A 16 -17.36 -0.38 -12.47
N GLY A 17 -16.74 -0.47 -13.64
CA GLY A 17 -15.44 -1.15 -13.80
C GLY A 17 -14.30 -0.46 -13.04
N GLN A 18 -14.26 0.88 -13.05
CA GLN A 18 -13.27 1.66 -12.31
C GLN A 18 -13.41 1.48 -10.80
N ARG A 19 -14.62 1.30 -10.27
CA ARG A 19 -14.84 1.01 -8.84
C ARG A 19 -14.19 -0.30 -8.42
N ILE A 20 -14.28 -1.33 -9.26
CA ILE A 20 -13.66 -2.63 -9.00
C ILE A 20 -12.15 -2.51 -8.97
N GLU A 21 -11.55 -1.84 -9.96
CA GLU A 21 -10.10 -1.66 -10.04
C GLU A 21 -9.56 -0.78 -8.89
N LEU A 22 -10.28 0.28 -8.54
CA LEU A 22 -9.96 1.09 -7.35
C LEU A 22 -10.06 0.27 -6.06
N ALA A 23 -11.08 -0.56 -5.92
CA ALA A 23 -11.22 -1.42 -4.75
C ALA A 23 -10.05 -2.42 -4.63
N ARG A 24 -9.59 -2.99 -5.75
CA ARG A 24 -8.40 -3.85 -5.80
C ARG A 24 -7.15 -3.08 -5.41
N ALA A 25 -6.91 -1.92 -6.02
CA ALA A 25 -5.73 -1.09 -5.74
C ALA A 25 -5.68 -0.63 -4.27
N PHE A 26 -6.78 -0.10 -3.75
CA PHE A 26 -6.86 0.33 -2.34
C PHE A 26 -6.82 -0.84 -1.37
N GLY A 27 -7.36 -1.99 -1.75
CA GLY A 27 -7.22 -3.24 -0.99
C GLY A 27 -5.76 -3.64 -0.82
N CYS A 28 -4.99 -3.67 -1.92
CA CYS A 28 -3.56 -3.97 -1.89
C CYS A 28 -2.78 -2.95 -1.06
N ALA A 29 -3.03 -1.65 -1.29
CA ALA A 29 -2.35 -0.58 -0.55
C ALA A 29 -2.62 -0.65 0.96
N ARG A 30 -3.86 -0.98 1.36
CA ARG A 30 -4.25 -1.12 2.76
C ARG A 30 -3.48 -2.25 3.46
N VAL A 31 -3.31 -3.39 2.80
CA VAL A 31 -2.57 -4.53 3.37
C VAL A 31 -1.12 -4.14 3.63
N VAL A 32 -0.42 -3.65 2.61
CA VAL A 32 0.99 -3.20 2.70
C VAL A 32 1.17 -2.14 3.79
N PHE A 33 0.26 -1.17 3.86
CA PHE A 33 0.30 -0.13 4.89
C PHE A 33 0.16 -0.70 6.30
N ASN A 34 -0.82 -1.59 6.51
CA ASN A 34 -1.07 -2.20 7.81
C ASN A 34 0.09 -3.09 8.26
N ASP A 35 0.73 -3.81 7.35
CA ASP A 35 1.92 -4.61 7.65
C ASP A 35 3.08 -3.73 8.12
N GLY A 36 3.30 -2.60 7.44
CA GLY A 36 4.30 -1.62 7.86
C GLY A 36 4.01 -0.99 9.22
N LEU A 37 2.74 -0.65 9.49
CA LEU A 37 2.32 -0.13 10.78
C LEU A 37 2.55 -1.16 11.91
N LYS A 38 2.20 -2.42 11.66
CA LYS A 38 2.40 -3.51 12.61
C LYS A 38 3.89 -3.71 12.93
N LEU A 39 4.76 -3.69 11.93
CA LEU A 39 6.21 -3.80 12.12
C LEU A 39 6.78 -2.67 12.99
N ARG A 40 6.31 -1.43 12.78
CA ARG A 40 6.72 -0.29 13.61
C ARG A 40 6.22 -0.42 15.04
N GLN A 41 4.97 -0.86 15.22
CA GLN A 41 4.39 -1.08 16.52
C GLN A 41 5.18 -2.15 17.30
N GLN A 42 5.53 -3.25 16.65
CA GLN A 42 6.37 -4.31 17.24
C GLN A 42 7.77 -3.80 17.61
N ALA A 43 8.41 -3.03 16.74
CA ALA A 43 9.73 -2.45 17.04
C ALA A 43 9.65 -1.52 18.26
N ARG A 44 8.60 -0.70 18.36
CA ARG A 44 8.36 0.18 19.50
C ARG A 44 8.15 -0.61 20.80
N GLU A 45 7.33 -1.65 20.76
CA GLU A 45 7.06 -2.52 21.93
C GLU A 45 8.31 -3.27 22.39
N ALA A 46 9.19 -3.64 21.46
CA ALA A 46 10.46 -4.29 21.75
C ALA A 46 11.58 -3.31 22.17
N GLY A 47 11.32 -2.00 22.24
CA GLY A 47 12.34 -0.99 22.54
C GLY A 47 13.41 -0.84 21.46
N LEU A 48 13.13 -1.30 20.23
CA LEU A 48 14.05 -1.24 19.11
C LEU A 48 14.00 0.12 18.42
N PRO A 49 15.05 0.49 17.66
CA PRO A 49 15.05 1.68 16.84
C PRO A 49 13.88 1.72 15.86
N TYR A 50 13.44 2.94 15.55
CA TYR A 50 12.37 3.15 14.58
C TYR A 50 12.73 2.61 13.19
N VAL A 51 11.80 1.88 12.57
CA VAL A 51 11.99 1.31 11.23
C VAL A 51 11.70 2.39 10.18
N SER A 52 12.73 2.75 9.40
CA SER A 52 12.63 3.73 8.32
C SER A 52 11.75 3.23 7.17
N ASP A 53 11.22 4.14 6.34
CA ASP A 53 10.37 3.78 5.20
C ASP A 53 11.11 2.92 4.17
N ALA A 54 12.40 3.18 3.94
CA ALA A 54 13.23 2.39 3.04
C ALA A 54 13.37 0.94 3.51
N GLU A 55 13.54 0.75 4.83
CA GLU A 55 13.67 -0.57 5.45
C GLU A 55 12.33 -1.31 5.44
N LEU A 56 11.23 -0.63 5.74
CA LEU A 56 9.88 -1.19 5.61
C LEU A 56 9.58 -1.63 4.18
N SER A 57 9.86 -0.77 3.19
CA SER A 57 9.62 -1.07 1.78
C SER A 57 10.34 -2.35 1.35
N LYS A 58 11.63 -2.49 1.68
CA LYS A 58 12.40 -3.71 1.40
C LYS A 58 11.76 -4.95 2.05
N ARG A 59 11.43 -4.87 3.35
CA ARG A 59 10.91 -6.03 4.11
C ARG A 59 9.53 -6.45 3.61
N ILE A 60 8.62 -5.51 3.40
CA ILE A 60 7.25 -5.80 2.99
C ILE A 60 7.20 -6.29 1.54
N ILE A 61 7.98 -5.70 0.63
CA ILE A 61 8.07 -6.19 -0.76
C ILE A 61 8.63 -7.62 -0.78
N THR A 62 9.68 -7.89 0.00
CA THR A 62 10.27 -9.23 0.09
C THR A 62 9.25 -10.25 0.60
N GLN A 63 8.50 -9.91 1.64
CA GLN A 63 7.44 -10.76 2.19
C GLN A 63 6.27 -10.95 1.21
N ALA A 64 5.89 -9.90 0.49
CA ALA A 64 4.83 -9.95 -0.52
C ALA A 64 5.21 -10.86 -1.69
N VAL A 65 6.46 -10.79 -2.18
CA VAL A 65 6.98 -11.69 -3.21
C VAL A 65 7.00 -13.14 -2.72
N ALA A 66 7.44 -13.37 -1.48
CA ALA A 66 7.46 -14.71 -0.90
C ALA A 66 6.06 -15.33 -0.70
N THR A 67 5.05 -14.50 -0.42
CA THR A 67 3.66 -14.94 -0.18
C THR A 67 2.84 -15.02 -1.47
N SER A 68 3.23 -14.27 -2.51
CA SER A 68 2.62 -14.29 -3.84
C SER A 68 3.05 -15.54 -4.60
N SER A 69 2.46 -16.68 -4.26
CA SER A 69 2.62 -17.98 -4.94
C SER A 69 2.05 -18.06 -6.36
N LEU A 70 1.82 -16.93 -7.04
CA LEU A 70 1.42 -16.89 -8.44
C LEU A 70 2.63 -16.61 -9.33
N PRO A 71 3.00 -17.52 -10.25
CA PRO A 71 4.03 -17.24 -11.24
C PRO A 71 3.64 -16.03 -12.08
N GLN A 72 4.58 -15.12 -12.31
CA GLN A 72 4.42 -13.96 -13.21
C GLN A 72 4.00 -14.32 -14.64
N ALA A 73 4.17 -15.58 -15.05
CA ALA A 73 3.89 -16.09 -16.40
C ALA A 73 2.40 -16.04 -16.83
N ALA A 74 1.45 -15.77 -15.92
CA ALA A 74 0.02 -15.73 -16.26
C ALA A 74 -0.53 -14.34 -16.62
N ARG A 75 0.32 -13.31 -16.77
CA ARG A 75 -0.12 -11.93 -17.06
C ARG A 75 0.16 -11.44 -18.47
N GLU A 76 0.78 -12.25 -19.33
CA GLU A 76 1.11 -11.88 -20.73
C GLU A 76 0.29 -12.66 -21.78
N SER A 77 -0.89 -13.19 -21.43
CA SER A 77 -1.77 -13.82 -22.41
C SER A 77 -3.16 -13.21 -22.38
N GLU A 78 -3.37 -12.14 -23.14
CA GLU A 78 -4.45 -12.05 -24.13
C GLU A 78 -4.17 -10.90 -25.11
N PRO A 79 -4.62 -11.01 -26.37
CA PRO A 79 -4.05 -10.37 -27.56
C PRO A 79 -4.32 -8.86 -27.70
#